data_AF-A0A1G7K2K3-F1
#
_entry.id   AF-A0A1G7K2K3-F1
#
_cell.length_a   1.000
_cell.length_b   1.000
_cell.length_c   1.000
_cell.angle_alpha   90.00
_cell.angle_beta   90.00
_cell.angle_gamma   90.00
#
_symmetry.space_group_name_H-M   'P 1'
#
loop_
_entity.id
_entity.type
_entity.pdbx_description
1 polymer ?
#
loop_
_entity_poly.entity_id
_entity_poly.type
_entity_poly.pdbx_seq_one_letter_code
_entity_poly.pdbx_strand_id
1 'polypeptide(L)'
;MKNAVILGGGTYGEVFLTYLTEQGFNIIGFVDDNKESLGKLIHGVPVLGNFQDLVKNNFSKKIHQVFCPIGDNIIRTKYLGILNREGFETPNFIHDTALINKDVQIGNGVYLLPGVMIMPHTKIEDYVIISMGSHVAHHTLIKRGSFISTGVNIGAGILIKRKAFLGISSTVMTGVKIVGENTIIGSGAVVIRDVEDNHVVAGVPAKTLKVRDPINDEELILEKPKNKNLKLLGYSLQCYNLKSEDDIATYNVHLKNFEGCDVFYKTALFNIENSETEHLKYFILKKRNTVIAMMPFSLRKIILQEKNTTYYDVSSFYGYSGPLFNKEISPTDTDTFWHLVDDWYINNKVITEFIRFNLEGNYKRYSGNLIPTLNNVKGTIFSDETLQWEGFTPKVRNNYRKAVSNGLTSKIYHGTIDENLIEVFHEIYISTMKRNNADQTYYFSLGYFKKLIHDNPQNTVLALIFKDKIAISSELLLLNNTTMYSFLGGTLENYFDFRPNDFLKMEAIKWGRKNGYANYILGGGRSNDDSLYRYKKSFFPKNNDVIYYTGRKIINEVVYEKLTTLARKYAYKLNKKDIVEDFFPLYRKAEKEQ
;
A
#
# COMPACT_ATOMS: atom_id res chain seq x y z
N MET A 1 -14.24 30.79 -14.15
CA MET A 1 -14.23 29.58 -15.00
C MET A 1 -12.86 28.95 -14.96
N LYS A 2 -12.76 27.62 -14.99
CA LYS A 2 -11.47 26.92 -15.12
C LYS A 2 -11.01 27.01 -16.57
N ASN A 3 -9.78 27.44 -16.78
CA ASN A 3 -9.18 27.46 -18.12
C ASN A 3 -8.81 26.04 -18.54
N ALA A 4 -9.15 25.70 -19.77
CA ALA A 4 -8.90 24.42 -20.38
C ALA A 4 -8.08 24.55 -21.67
N VAL A 5 -7.37 23.49 -22.03
CA VAL A 5 -6.70 23.37 -23.33
C VAL A 5 -7.01 22.01 -23.97
N ILE A 6 -6.84 21.96 -25.29
CA ILE A 6 -7.00 20.75 -26.09
C ILE A 6 -5.61 20.28 -26.54
N LEU A 7 -5.26 19.04 -26.20
CA LEU A 7 -4.04 18.38 -26.62
C LEU A 7 -4.26 17.65 -27.95
N GLY A 8 -3.63 18.16 -29.00
CA GLY A 8 -3.78 17.78 -30.40
C GLY A 8 -4.55 18.84 -31.18
N GLY A 9 -3.87 19.59 -32.06
CA GLY A 9 -4.46 20.61 -32.94
C GLY A 9 -4.88 20.08 -34.32
N GLY A 10 -5.06 18.77 -34.46
CA GLY A 10 -5.57 18.15 -35.68
C GLY A 10 -7.09 18.20 -35.79
N THR A 11 -7.64 17.57 -36.84
CA THR A 11 -9.07 17.61 -37.18
C THR A 11 -10.00 17.19 -36.05
N TYR A 12 -9.61 16.21 -35.21
CA TYR A 12 -10.45 15.79 -34.08
C TYR A 12 -10.39 16.78 -32.90
N GLY A 13 -9.26 17.47 -32.72
CA GLY A 13 -9.13 18.58 -31.76
C GLY A 13 -9.99 19.77 -32.14
N GLU A 14 -10.09 20.09 -33.44
CA GLU A 14 -10.99 21.12 -33.95
C GLU A 14 -12.46 20.84 -33.62
N VAL A 15 -12.90 19.59 -33.81
CA VAL A 15 -14.26 19.17 -33.45
C VAL A 15 -14.51 19.31 -31.94
N PHE A 16 -13.54 18.91 -31.11
CA PHE A 16 -13.65 19.07 -29.66
C PHE A 16 -13.68 20.53 -29.22
N LEU A 17 -13.00 21.44 -29.92
CA LEU A 17 -13.11 22.87 -29.62
C LEU A 17 -14.56 23.35 -29.76
N THR A 18 -15.26 22.95 -30.82
CA THR A 18 -16.68 23.27 -31.00
C THR A 18 -17.50 22.73 -29.83
N TYR A 19 -17.44 21.42 -29.57
CA TYR A 19 -18.28 20.81 -28.53
C TYR A 19 -18.00 21.33 -27.12
N LEU A 20 -16.73 21.53 -26.79
CA LEU A 20 -16.35 22.04 -25.47
C LEU A 20 -16.80 23.49 -25.28
N THR A 21 -16.71 24.31 -26.34
CA THR A 21 -17.18 25.69 -26.30
C THR A 21 -18.71 25.75 -26.14
N GLU A 22 -19.45 24.91 -26.87
CA GLU A 22 -20.91 24.80 -26.77
C GLU A 22 -21.38 24.37 -25.37
N GLN A 23 -20.64 23.48 -24.69
CA GLN A 23 -20.89 23.08 -23.29
C GLN A 23 -20.31 24.06 -22.25
N GLY A 24 -19.80 25.22 -22.67
CA GLY A 24 -19.37 26.30 -21.77
C GLY A 24 -17.98 26.14 -21.15
N PHE A 25 -17.13 25.27 -21.69
CA PHE A 25 -15.73 25.20 -21.26
C PHE A 25 -14.93 26.41 -21.78
N ASN A 26 -14.08 26.97 -20.93
CA ASN A 26 -13.21 28.08 -21.31
C ASN A 26 -11.92 27.56 -21.96
N ILE A 27 -11.94 27.33 -23.27
CA ILE A 27 -10.76 26.86 -24.02
C ILE A 27 -9.84 28.03 -24.34
N ILE A 28 -8.63 28.03 -23.74
CA ILE A 28 -7.66 29.12 -23.89
C ILE A 28 -6.54 28.82 -24.88
N GLY A 29 -6.49 27.61 -25.42
CA GLY A 29 -5.44 27.21 -26.36
C GLY A 29 -5.44 25.74 -26.74
N PHE A 30 -4.67 25.44 -27.78
CA PHE A 30 -4.24 24.08 -28.14
C PHE A 30 -2.81 23.82 -27.68
N VAL A 31 -2.49 22.54 -27.51
CA VAL A 31 -1.12 22.04 -27.34
C VAL A 31 -0.87 21.00 -28.42
N ASP A 32 0.21 21.14 -29.18
CA ASP A 32 0.49 20.27 -30.33
C ASP A 32 1.99 20.03 -30.48
N ASP A 33 2.39 18.77 -30.62
CA ASP A 33 3.79 18.39 -30.84
C ASP A 33 4.26 18.66 -32.28
N ASN A 34 3.33 18.93 -33.21
CA ASN A 34 3.68 19.42 -34.53
C ASN A 34 4.25 20.85 -34.44
N LYS A 35 5.56 20.97 -34.66
CA LYS A 35 6.29 22.25 -34.63
C LYS A 35 5.73 23.27 -35.62
N GLU A 36 5.15 22.84 -36.74
CA GLU A 36 4.56 23.76 -37.72
C GLU A 36 3.26 24.42 -37.24
N SER A 37 2.60 23.85 -36.22
CA SER A 37 1.38 24.38 -35.64
C SER A 37 1.65 25.49 -34.62
N LEU A 38 2.87 25.57 -34.07
CA LEU A 38 3.21 26.48 -32.99
C LEU A 38 2.99 27.95 -33.35
N GLY A 39 2.24 28.68 -32.51
CA GLY A 39 1.92 30.10 -32.73
C GLY A 39 0.84 30.37 -33.79
N LYS A 40 0.33 29.34 -34.47
CA LYS A 40 -0.83 29.47 -35.36
C LYS A 40 -2.13 29.51 -34.56
N LEU A 41 -3.17 30.05 -35.19
CA LEU A 41 -4.53 30.02 -34.68
C LEU A 41 -5.30 28.87 -35.33
N ILE A 42 -5.98 28.07 -34.53
CA ILE A 42 -6.94 27.05 -34.96
C ILE A 42 -8.32 27.57 -34.56
N HIS A 43 -9.15 27.95 -35.55
CA HIS A 43 -10.46 28.57 -35.33
C HIS A 43 -10.43 29.75 -34.33
N GLY A 44 -9.38 30.59 -34.41
CA GLY A 44 -9.19 31.74 -33.53
C GLY A 44 -8.55 31.44 -32.17
N VAL A 45 -8.28 30.17 -31.85
CA VAL A 45 -7.63 29.73 -30.60
C VAL A 45 -6.14 29.42 -30.85
N PRO A 46 -5.21 29.96 -30.06
CA PRO A 46 -3.77 29.80 -30.31
C PRO A 46 -3.24 28.42 -29.93
N VAL A 47 -2.25 27.93 -30.68
CA VAL A 47 -1.39 26.82 -30.25
C VAL A 47 -0.30 27.34 -29.32
N LEU A 48 -0.41 27.01 -28.04
CA LEU A 48 0.40 27.58 -26.95
C LEU A 48 1.80 26.99 -26.83
N GLY A 49 2.01 25.78 -27.35
CA GLY A 49 3.22 24.99 -27.14
C GLY A 49 3.05 23.54 -27.53
N ASN A 50 4.10 22.75 -27.30
CA ASN A 50 4.06 21.29 -27.41
C ASN A 50 3.74 20.63 -26.05
N PHE A 51 3.62 19.30 -26.04
CA PHE A 51 3.31 18.54 -24.83
C PHE A 51 4.33 18.77 -23.71
N GLN A 52 5.63 18.88 -24.04
CA GLN A 52 6.65 19.18 -23.04
C GLN A 52 6.51 20.58 -22.48
N ASP A 53 6.11 21.56 -23.29
CA ASP A 53 5.88 22.93 -22.82
C ASP A 53 4.72 22.96 -21.83
N LEU A 54 3.64 22.23 -22.11
CA LEU A 54 2.49 22.09 -21.21
C LEU A 54 2.90 21.57 -19.83
N VAL A 55 3.83 20.61 -19.77
CA VAL A 55 4.29 19.97 -18.54
C VAL A 55 5.43 20.75 -17.85
N LYS A 56 6.39 21.30 -18.59
CA LYS A 56 7.62 21.93 -18.05
C LYS A 56 7.46 23.40 -17.71
N ASN A 57 6.70 24.16 -18.51
CA ASN A 57 6.44 25.56 -18.23
C ASN A 57 5.32 25.64 -17.19
N ASN A 58 5.39 26.59 -16.26
CA ASN A 58 4.49 26.74 -15.10
C ASN A 58 3.03 27.12 -15.48
N PHE A 59 2.50 26.59 -16.59
CA PHE A 59 1.15 26.76 -17.08
C PHE A 59 0.10 26.27 -16.11
N SER A 60 0.43 25.41 -15.13
CA SER A 60 -0.48 24.96 -14.07
C SER A 60 -1.11 26.12 -13.26
N LYS A 61 -0.52 27.32 -13.28
CA LYS A 61 -1.13 28.55 -12.70
C LYS A 61 -2.24 29.16 -13.58
N LYS A 62 -2.34 28.76 -14.84
CA LYS A 62 -3.24 29.31 -15.87
C LYS A 62 -4.11 28.28 -16.58
N ILE A 63 -3.69 27.01 -16.68
CA ILE A 63 -4.40 25.89 -17.32
C ILE A 63 -4.72 24.89 -16.21
N HIS A 64 -6.00 24.52 -16.09
CA HIS A 64 -6.49 23.62 -15.04
C HIS A 64 -6.93 22.28 -15.63
N GLN A 65 -7.55 22.32 -16.81
CA GLN A 65 -8.17 21.18 -17.47
C GLN A 65 -7.51 20.90 -18.81
N VAL A 66 -7.31 19.63 -19.13
CA VAL A 66 -6.75 19.20 -20.41
C VAL A 66 -7.63 18.12 -21.03
N PHE A 67 -8.11 18.38 -22.24
CA PHE A 67 -8.80 17.40 -23.07
C PHE A 67 -7.82 16.84 -24.10
N CYS A 68 -7.76 15.53 -24.28
CA CYS A 68 -6.82 14.84 -25.18
C CYS A 68 -7.60 14.01 -26.22
N PRO A 69 -8.28 14.64 -27.18
CA PRO A 69 -9.01 13.95 -28.24
C PRO A 69 -8.03 13.41 -29.31
N ILE A 70 -7.11 12.55 -28.90
CA ILE A 70 -6.17 11.87 -29.80
C ILE A 70 -6.71 10.48 -30.11
N GLY A 71 -6.88 10.17 -31.39
CA GLY A 71 -7.41 8.87 -31.83
C GLY A 71 -6.47 7.70 -31.55
N ASP A 72 -5.17 7.93 -31.54
CA ASP A 72 -4.19 6.89 -31.20
C ASP A 72 -4.29 6.50 -29.70
N ASN A 73 -4.66 5.25 -29.44
CA ASN A 73 -4.86 4.73 -28.08
C ASN A 73 -3.58 4.80 -27.23
N ILE A 74 -2.42 4.54 -27.83
CA ILE A 74 -1.14 4.50 -27.12
C ILE A 74 -0.75 5.92 -26.73
N ILE A 75 -0.78 6.85 -27.67
CA ILE A 75 -0.42 8.26 -27.43
C ILE A 75 -1.42 8.89 -26.45
N ARG A 76 -2.73 8.71 -26.65
CA ARG A 76 -3.77 9.26 -25.76
C ARG A 76 -3.60 8.78 -24.33
N THR A 77 -3.44 7.47 -24.12
CA THR A 77 -3.29 6.90 -22.77
C THR A 77 -1.98 7.32 -22.12
N LYS A 78 -0.90 7.42 -22.89
CA LYS A 78 0.39 7.96 -22.43
C LYS A 78 0.24 9.40 -21.95
N TYR A 79 -0.32 10.28 -22.78
CA TYR A 79 -0.46 11.70 -22.45
C TYR A 79 -1.44 11.94 -21.30
N LEU A 80 -2.63 11.35 -21.33
CA LEU A 80 -3.58 11.48 -20.21
C LEU A 80 -3.03 10.87 -18.92
N GLY A 81 -2.24 9.80 -19.02
CA GLY A 81 -1.50 9.22 -17.90
C GLY A 81 -0.48 10.22 -17.32
N ILE A 82 0.36 10.81 -18.17
CA ILE A 82 1.33 11.84 -17.75
C ILE A 82 0.60 13.05 -17.15
N LEU A 83 -0.41 13.61 -17.84
CA LEU A 83 -1.14 14.80 -17.37
C LEU A 83 -1.79 14.60 -16.00
N ASN A 84 -2.39 13.43 -15.76
CA ASN A 84 -2.93 13.11 -14.43
C ASN A 84 -1.83 13.01 -13.36
N ARG A 85 -0.63 12.51 -13.70
CA ARG A 85 0.52 12.48 -12.79
C ARG A 85 1.04 13.89 -12.48
N GLU A 86 1.12 14.75 -13.50
CA GLU A 86 1.50 16.17 -13.40
C GLU A 86 0.43 17.04 -12.70
N GLY A 87 -0.75 16.47 -12.43
CA GLY A 87 -1.80 17.09 -11.64
C GLY A 87 -2.80 17.94 -12.40
N PHE A 88 -2.81 17.85 -13.73
CA PHE A 88 -3.89 18.41 -14.54
C PHE A 88 -5.19 17.65 -14.31
N GLU A 89 -6.32 18.35 -14.38
CA GLU A 89 -7.61 17.69 -14.47
C GLU A 89 -7.79 17.17 -15.91
N THR A 90 -8.03 15.87 -16.08
CA THR A 90 -8.48 15.29 -17.35
C THR A 90 -9.98 14.99 -17.26
N PRO A 91 -10.85 16.01 -17.37
CA PRO A 91 -12.28 15.83 -17.20
C PRO A 91 -12.85 14.88 -18.27
N ASN A 92 -14.00 14.29 -17.95
CA ASN A 92 -14.81 13.60 -18.94
C ASN A 92 -15.46 14.64 -19.86
N PHE A 93 -15.67 14.23 -21.10
CA PHE A 93 -16.54 14.93 -22.03
C PHE A 93 -17.73 14.02 -22.32
N ILE A 94 -18.92 14.43 -21.92
CA ILE A 94 -20.14 13.68 -22.17
C ILE A 94 -21.07 14.62 -22.91
N HIS A 95 -21.29 14.35 -24.19
CA HIS A 95 -22.18 15.15 -25.02
C HIS A 95 -23.63 15.05 -24.51
N ASP A 96 -24.39 16.14 -24.60
CA ASP A 96 -25.75 16.23 -24.01
C ASP A 96 -26.75 15.22 -24.63
N THR A 97 -26.46 14.73 -25.83
CA THR A 97 -27.28 13.70 -26.51
C THR A 97 -26.87 12.27 -26.18
N ALA A 98 -25.86 12.05 -25.33
CA ALA A 98 -25.49 10.72 -24.87
C ALA A 98 -26.55 10.17 -23.90
N LEU A 99 -27.07 8.99 -24.18
CA LEU A 99 -28.07 8.30 -23.36
C LEU A 99 -27.39 7.25 -22.49
N ILE A 100 -27.22 7.56 -21.21
CA ILE A 100 -26.45 6.74 -20.26
C ILE A 100 -27.36 6.34 -19.11
N ASN A 101 -27.43 5.05 -18.79
CA ASN A 101 -28.15 4.62 -17.59
C ASN A 101 -27.44 5.09 -16.30
N LYS A 102 -28.21 5.29 -15.23
CA LYS A 102 -27.75 5.86 -13.95
C LYS A 102 -26.72 5.01 -13.23
N ASP A 103 -26.73 3.70 -13.42
CA ASP A 103 -25.85 2.76 -12.74
C ASP A 103 -24.54 2.48 -13.49
N VAL A 104 -24.36 3.10 -14.67
CA VAL A 104 -23.14 2.98 -15.47
C VAL A 104 -21.98 3.64 -14.71
N GLN A 105 -20.89 2.89 -14.55
CA GLN A 105 -19.68 3.38 -13.91
C GLN A 105 -18.73 3.94 -14.98
N ILE A 106 -18.32 5.20 -14.83
CA ILE A 106 -17.43 5.88 -15.79
C ILE A 106 -16.16 6.34 -15.07
N GLY A 107 -15.00 6.00 -15.64
CA GLY A 107 -13.68 6.46 -15.19
C GLY A 107 -13.38 7.92 -15.54
N ASN A 108 -12.11 8.29 -15.54
CA ASN A 108 -11.63 9.65 -15.83
C ASN A 108 -11.11 9.79 -17.27
N GLY A 109 -11.19 11.00 -17.83
CA GLY A 109 -10.77 11.27 -19.21
C GLY A 109 -11.54 10.43 -20.24
N VAL A 110 -12.80 10.10 -19.95
CA VAL A 110 -13.70 9.37 -20.84
C VAL A 110 -14.47 10.34 -21.72
N TYR A 111 -14.49 10.08 -23.03
CA TYR A 111 -15.21 10.90 -24.00
C TYR A 111 -16.37 10.12 -24.63
N LEU A 112 -17.59 10.59 -24.39
CA LEU A 112 -18.83 10.06 -24.94
C LEU A 112 -19.42 11.09 -25.90
N LEU A 113 -19.33 10.80 -27.19
CA LEU A 113 -19.69 11.72 -28.27
C LEU A 113 -21.21 11.70 -28.57
N PRO A 114 -21.70 12.60 -29.46
CA PRO A 114 -23.12 12.68 -29.81
C PRO A 114 -23.78 11.33 -30.14
N GLY A 115 -24.96 11.09 -29.56
CA GLY A 115 -25.78 9.92 -29.85
C GLY A 115 -25.24 8.58 -29.32
N VAL A 116 -24.23 8.59 -28.45
CA VAL A 116 -23.77 7.38 -27.75
C VAL A 116 -24.88 6.86 -26.82
N MET A 117 -25.11 5.55 -26.82
CA MET A 117 -26.06 4.88 -25.93
C MET A 117 -25.37 3.80 -25.09
N ILE A 118 -25.52 3.86 -23.77
CA ILE A 118 -24.91 2.90 -22.84
C ILE A 118 -26.00 2.32 -21.93
N MET A 119 -26.20 1.01 -22.04
CA MET A 119 -27.16 0.24 -21.24
C MET A 119 -26.65 -0.05 -19.82
N PRO A 120 -27.55 -0.43 -18.89
CA PRO A 120 -27.24 -0.67 -17.48
C PRO A 120 -26.09 -1.64 -17.20
N HIS A 121 -25.54 -1.56 -16.00
CA HIS A 121 -24.49 -2.46 -15.48
C HIS A 121 -23.20 -2.45 -16.30
N THR A 122 -23.02 -1.45 -17.16
CA THR A 122 -21.80 -1.26 -17.94
C THR A 122 -20.76 -0.52 -17.10
N LYS A 123 -19.50 -0.92 -17.23
CA LYS A 123 -18.35 -0.23 -16.62
C LYS A 123 -17.36 0.20 -17.69
N ILE A 124 -17.03 1.48 -17.66
CA ILE A 124 -16.07 2.12 -18.57
C ILE A 124 -14.90 2.63 -17.73
N GLU A 125 -13.70 2.11 -18.00
CA GLU A 125 -12.48 2.55 -17.33
C GLU A 125 -11.90 3.83 -17.97
N ASP A 126 -10.81 4.34 -17.39
CA ASP A 126 -10.22 5.63 -17.78
C ASP A 126 -9.81 5.70 -19.26
N TYR A 127 -9.78 6.91 -19.81
CA TYR A 127 -9.18 7.24 -21.12
C TYR A 127 -9.85 6.59 -22.34
N VAL A 128 -11.06 6.10 -22.15
CA VAL A 128 -11.88 5.50 -23.21
C VAL A 128 -12.52 6.59 -24.06
N ILE A 129 -12.52 6.40 -25.37
CA ILE A 129 -13.35 7.20 -26.29
C ILE A 129 -14.44 6.28 -26.84
N ILE A 130 -15.68 6.76 -26.77
CA ILE A 130 -16.83 6.18 -27.49
C ILE A 130 -17.36 7.26 -28.42
N SER A 131 -17.15 7.04 -29.72
CA SER A 131 -17.50 7.98 -30.78
C SER A 131 -18.98 7.92 -31.14
N MET A 132 -19.39 8.87 -31.97
CA MET A 132 -20.76 9.19 -32.30
C MET A 132 -21.60 7.96 -32.67
N GLY A 133 -22.84 7.93 -32.19
CA GLY A 133 -23.83 6.90 -32.57
C GLY A 133 -23.46 5.46 -32.22
N SER A 134 -22.53 5.24 -31.28
CA SER A 134 -22.15 3.89 -30.85
C SER A 134 -23.07 3.39 -29.73
N HIS A 135 -23.34 2.09 -29.72
CA HIS A 135 -24.26 1.45 -28.79
C HIS A 135 -23.53 0.36 -27.98
N VAL A 136 -23.64 0.44 -26.66
CA VAL A 136 -23.06 -0.53 -25.72
C VAL A 136 -24.17 -1.20 -24.92
N ALA A 137 -24.34 -2.50 -25.15
CA ALA A 137 -25.31 -3.29 -24.40
C ALA A 137 -24.86 -3.56 -22.95
N HIS A 138 -25.79 -4.05 -22.14
CA HIS A 138 -25.64 -4.18 -20.70
C HIS A 138 -24.55 -5.16 -20.25
N HIS A 139 -24.10 -5.03 -19.00
CA HIS A 139 -23.09 -5.92 -18.39
C HIS A 139 -21.74 -5.94 -19.12
N THR A 140 -21.44 -4.90 -19.91
CA THR A 140 -20.19 -4.79 -20.67
C THR A 140 -19.11 -4.12 -19.82
N LEU A 141 -17.88 -4.58 -19.95
CA LEU A 141 -16.71 -3.98 -19.31
C LEU A 141 -15.75 -3.48 -20.38
N ILE A 142 -15.60 -2.16 -20.48
CA ILE A 142 -14.67 -1.51 -21.40
C ILE A 142 -13.45 -1.05 -20.62
N LYS A 143 -12.31 -1.68 -20.91
CA LYS A 143 -11.05 -1.43 -20.22
C LYS A 143 -10.34 -0.18 -20.72
N ARG A 144 -9.43 0.31 -19.87
CA ARG A 144 -8.70 1.58 -20.03
C ARG A 144 -8.15 1.77 -21.44
N GLY A 145 -8.31 2.98 -21.97
CA GLY A 145 -7.66 3.41 -23.19
C GLY A 145 -8.22 2.85 -24.50
N SER A 146 -9.32 2.10 -24.43
CA SER A 146 -9.99 1.57 -25.63
C SER A 146 -10.63 2.70 -26.44
N PHE A 147 -10.80 2.48 -27.73
CA PHE A 147 -11.51 3.42 -28.61
C PHE A 147 -12.56 2.67 -29.41
N ILE A 148 -13.82 3.00 -29.11
CA ILE A 148 -15.01 2.55 -29.81
C ILE A 148 -15.34 3.62 -30.86
N SER A 149 -15.07 3.35 -32.14
CA SER A 149 -15.26 4.31 -33.22
C SER A 149 -16.73 4.47 -33.60
N THR A 150 -17.02 5.37 -34.54
CA THR A 150 -18.37 5.81 -34.88
C THR A 150 -19.27 4.64 -35.30
N GLY A 151 -20.50 4.61 -34.78
CA GLY A 151 -21.52 3.64 -35.16
C GLY A 151 -21.22 2.19 -34.77
N VAL A 152 -20.35 1.96 -33.79
CA VAL A 152 -20.03 0.60 -33.33
C VAL A 152 -21.15 0.04 -32.46
N ASN A 153 -21.48 -1.24 -32.66
CA ASN A 153 -22.48 -1.94 -31.85
C ASN A 153 -21.81 -3.05 -31.02
N ILE A 154 -21.94 -2.99 -29.69
CA ILE A 154 -21.37 -3.96 -28.75
C ILE A 154 -22.50 -4.74 -28.08
N GLY A 155 -22.52 -6.06 -28.27
CA GLY A 155 -23.45 -6.98 -27.63
C GLY A 155 -23.26 -7.09 -26.11
N ALA A 156 -24.13 -7.86 -25.46
CA ALA A 156 -24.19 -7.92 -24.00
C ALA A 156 -23.09 -8.79 -23.37
N GLY A 157 -22.59 -8.36 -22.20
CA GLY A 157 -21.71 -9.18 -21.38
C GLY A 157 -20.28 -9.34 -21.92
N ILE A 158 -19.80 -8.35 -22.68
CA ILE A 158 -18.52 -8.41 -23.38
C ILE A 158 -17.42 -7.70 -22.57
N LEU A 159 -16.25 -8.32 -22.48
CA LEU A 159 -15.04 -7.70 -21.99
C LEU A 159 -14.23 -7.14 -23.17
N ILE A 160 -14.17 -5.82 -23.29
CA ILE A 160 -13.25 -5.14 -24.21
C ILE A 160 -11.98 -4.80 -23.43
N LYS A 161 -10.86 -5.47 -23.73
CA LYS A 161 -9.58 -5.27 -23.05
C LYS A 161 -8.88 -3.97 -23.45
N ARG A 162 -7.81 -3.64 -22.73
CA ARG A 162 -7.13 -2.34 -22.82
C ARG A 162 -6.69 -2.02 -24.23
N LYS A 163 -6.73 -0.73 -24.58
CA LYS A 163 -6.23 -0.20 -25.86
C LYS A 163 -6.81 -0.88 -27.11
N ALA A 164 -7.90 -1.63 -27.00
CA ALA A 164 -8.60 -2.18 -28.14
C ALA A 164 -9.19 -1.03 -28.98
N PHE A 165 -9.14 -1.16 -30.30
CA PHE A 165 -9.74 -0.24 -31.25
C PHE A 165 -10.83 -0.96 -32.02
N LEU A 166 -12.06 -0.46 -31.95
CA LEU A 166 -13.19 -0.96 -32.72
C LEU A 166 -13.49 0.02 -33.85
N GLY A 167 -13.23 -0.38 -35.09
CA GLY A 167 -13.37 0.46 -36.28
C GLY A 167 -14.81 0.84 -36.60
N ILE A 168 -14.96 1.87 -37.43
CA ILE A 168 -16.24 2.49 -37.77
C ILE A 168 -17.24 1.43 -38.23
N SER A 169 -18.45 1.48 -37.67
CA SER A 169 -19.56 0.58 -38.02
C SER A 169 -19.25 -0.92 -37.83
N SER A 170 -18.27 -1.27 -37.00
CA SER A 170 -18.05 -2.67 -36.61
C SER A 170 -19.08 -3.13 -35.57
N THR A 171 -19.34 -4.43 -35.53
CA THR A 171 -20.28 -5.05 -34.60
C THR A 171 -19.60 -6.20 -33.86
N VAL A 172 -19.71 -6.20 -32.52
CA VAL A 172 -19.32 -7.34 -31.69
C VAL A 172 -20.59 -8.03 -31.19
N MET A 173 -20.85 -9.23 -31.69
CA MET A 173 -22.11 -9.93 -31.44
C MET A 173 -22.24 -10.40 -30.00
N THR A 174 -23.47 -10.36 -29.46
CA THR A 174 -23.79 -11.02 -28.19
C THR A 174 -23.41 -12.50 -28.26
N GLY A 175 -22.73 -12.99 -27.22
CA GLY A 175 -22.16 -14.35 -27.17
C GLY A 175 -20.63 -14.34 -27.23
N VAL A 176 -20.04 -13.34 -27.88
CA VAL A 176 -18.60 -13.03 -27.71
C VAL A 176 -18.36 -12.65 -26.25
N LYS A 177 -17.28 -13.17 -25.67
CA LYS A 177 -16.87 -12.90 -24.29
C LYS A 177 -15.78 -11.85 -24.23
N ILE A 178 -14.83 -11.89 -25.15
CA ILE A 178 -13.60 -11.09 -25.04
C ILE A 178 -13.20 -10.49 -26.40
N VAL A 179 -12.88 -9.19 -26.39
CA VAL A 179 -12.04 -8.54 -27.40
C VAL A 179 -10.69 -8.22 -26.76
N GLY A 180 -9.62 -8.78 -27.31
CA GLY A 180 -8.27 -8.77 -26.75
C GLY A 180 -7.63 -7.39 -26.64
N GLU A 181 -6.60 -7.29 -25.80
CA GLU A 181 -5.80 -6.08 -25.60
C GLU A 181 -5.06 -5.70 -26.88
N ASN A 182 -4.94 -4.39 -27.16
CA ASN A 182 -4.27 -3.88 -28.37
C ASN A 182 -4.82 -4.44 -29.71
N THR A 183 -6.03 -4.99 -29.67
CA THR A 183 -6.70 -5.54 -30.86
C THR A 183 -7.24 -4.42 -31.74
N ILE A 184 -7.26 -4.65 -33.04
CA ILE A 184 -7.96 -3.80 -34.01
C ILE A 184 -9.09 -4.60 -34.64
N ILE A 185 -10.32 -4.17 -34.43
CA ILE A 185 -11.47 -4.60 -35.24
C ILE A 185 -11.57 -3.63 -36.42
N GLY A 186 -11.46 -4.15 -37.64
CA GLY A 186 -11.59 -3.36 -38.86
C GLY A 186 -12.98 -2.75 -39.01
N SER A 187 -13.06 -1.63 -39.72
CA SER A 187 -14.33 -0.98 -40.03
C SER A 187 -15.30 -1.94 -40.74
N GLY A 188 -16.58 -1.89 -40.37
CA GLY A 188 -17.62 -2.75 -40.92
C GLY A 188 -17.51 -4.24 -40.56
N ALA A 189 -16.55 -4.65 -39.72
CA ALA A 189 -16.38 -6.05 -39.38
C ALA A 189 -17.46 -6.55 -38.40
N VAL A 190 -17.83 -7.84 -38.52
CA VAL A 190 -18.79 -8.49 -37.63
C VAL A 190 -18.09 -9.61 -36.85
N VAL A 191 -17.81 -9.36 -35.59
CA VAL A 191 -17.11 -10.26 -34.68
C VAL A 191 -18.11 -11.22 -34.05
N ILE A 192 -18.00 -12.50 -34.38
CA ILE A 192 -18.87 -13.59 -33.90
C ILE A 192 -18.14 -14.58 -32.97
N ARG A 193 -16.86 -14.35 -32.69
CA ARG A 193 -16.01 -15.17 -31.82
C ARG A 193 -15.08 -14.28 -31.02
N ASP A 194 -14.56 -14.81 -29.91
CA ASP A 194 -13.54 -14.11 -29.11
C ASP A 194 -12.33 -13.75 -29.96
N VAL A 195 -11.76 -12.58 -29.68
CA VAL A 195 -10.57 -12.07 -30.37
C VAL A 195 -9.43 -12.03 -29.37
N GLU A 196 -8.34 -12.70 -29.69
CA GLU A 196 -7.14 -12.75 -28.85
C GLU A 196 -6.38 -11.42 -28.87
N ASP A 197 -5.50 -11.22 -27.88
CA ASP A 197 -4.70 -10.00 -27.74
C ASP A 197 -3.84 -9.76 -29.00
N ASN A 198 -3.63 -8.49 -29.34
CA ASN A 198 -2.81 -7.98 -30.44
C ASN A 198 -3.29 -8.36 -31.85
N HIS A 199 -4.47 -8.97 -31.99
CA HIS A 199 -4.98 -9.38 -33.29
C HIS A 199 -5.54 -8.18 -34.07
N VAL A 200 -5.40 -8.22 -35.40
CA VAL A 200 -6.17 -7.39 -36.32
C VAL A 200 -7.17 -8.28 -37.02
N VAL A 201 -8.46 -8.03 -36.83
CA VAL A 201 -9.53 -8.81 -37.46
C VAL A 201 -10.38 -7.91 -38.35
N ALA A 202 -10.86 -8.42 -39.47
CA ALA A 202 -11.80 -7.70 -40.34
C ALA A 202 -12.71 -8.65 -41.13
N GLY A 203 -13.76 -8.11 -41.72
CA GLY A 203 -14.70 -8.84 -42.58
C GLY A 203 -15.99 -9.28 -41.87
N VAL A 204 -16.86 -9.94 -42.64
CA VAL A 204 -18.16 -10.45 -42.19
C VAL A 204 -18.26 -11.94 -42.61
N PRO A 205 -18.04 -12.89 -41.69
CA PRO A 205 -17.60 -12.70 -40.30
C PRO A 205 -16.13 -12.25 -40.22
N ALA A 206 -15.78 -11.60 -39.12
CA ALA A 206 -14.43 -11.11 -38.87
C ALA A 206 -13.43 -12.27 -38.77
N LYS A 207 -12.30 -12.15 -39.47
CA LYS A 207 -11.18 -13.10 -39.44
C LYS A 207 -9.88 -12.36 -39.17
N THR A 208 -8.94 -13.05 -38.51
CA THR A 208 -7.58 -12.54 -38.28
C THR A 208 -6.89 -12.27 -39.61
N LEU A 209 -6.47 -11.02 -39.80
CA LEU A 209 -5.63 -10.58 -40.92
C LEU A 209 -4.14 -10.67 -40.57
N LYS A 210 -3.79 -10.21 -39.36
CA LYS A 210 -2.43 -10.27 -38.82
C LYS A 210 -2.44 -10.18 -37.31
N VAL A 211 -1.34 -10.58 -36.71
CA VAL A 211 -1.04 -10.33 -35.30
C VAL A 211 -0.03 -9.20 -35.24
N ARG A 212 -0.29 -8.21 -34.39
CA ARG A 212 0.61 -7.08 -34.14
C ARG A 212 1.61 -7.48 -33.08
N ASP A 213 2.73 -6.76 -33.05
CA ASP A 213 3.63 -6.86 -31.90
C ASP A 213 2.86 -6.49 -30.62
N PRO A 214 3.04 -7.26 -29.54
CA PRO A 214 2.59 -6.85 -28.23
C PRO A 214 3.04 -5.44 -27.93
N ILE A 215 2.19 -4.65 -27.29
CA ILE A 215 2.65 -3.38 -26.76
C ILE A 215 3.65 -3.71 -25.64
N ASN A 216 4.93 -3.43 -25.88
CA ASN A 216 5.94 -3.36 -24.83
C ASN A 216 5.70 -2.09 -24.02
N ASP A 217 4.61 -2.11 -23.26
CA ASP A 217 4.37 -1.17 -22.18
C ASP A 217 5.24 -1.59 -21.00
N GLU A 218 6.55 -1.30 -21.06
CA GLU A 218 7.31 -1.10 -19.81
C GLU A 218 6.65 0.02 -18.96
N GLU A 219 5.82 0.87 -19.58
CA GLU A 219 4.92 1.83 -18.94
C GLU A 219 3.46 1.34 -18.91
N LEU A 220 3.00 0.79 -17.78
CA LEU A 220 1.63 0.87 -17.20
C LEU A 220 1.28 -0.28 -16.24
N ILE A 221 2.26 -0.81 -15.49
CA ILE A 221 2.01 -0.97 -14.05
C ILE A 221 1.53 0.41 -13.59
N LEU A 222 0.45 0.49 -12.80
CA LEU A 222 -0.02 1.75 -12.19
C LEU A 222 1.16 2.44 -11.49
N GLU A 223 1.87 3.31 -12.22
CA GLU A 223 2.96 4.08 -11.64
C GLU A 223 2.34 5.10 -10.71
N LYS A 224 2.89 5.11 -9.49
CA LYS A 224 2.57 6.07 -8.44
C LYS A 224 2.59 7.51 -8.98
N PRO A 225 1.79 8.42 -8.40
CA PRO A 225 1.57 9.80 -8.88
C PRO A 225 2.82 10.67 -9.21
N LYS A 226 3.61 10.43 -10.27
CA LYS A 226 4.83 11.20 -10.54
C LYS A 226 4.60 12.71 -10.72
N ASN A 227 4.99 13.43 -9.67
CA ASN A 227 5.38 14.82 -9.62
C ASN A 227 4.39 15.84 -10.19
N LYS A 228 3.28 16.08 -9.45
CA LYS A 228 2.92 17.49 -9.17
C LYS A 228 4.20 18.21 -8.75
N ASN A 229 4.40 19.49 -9.08
CA ASN A 229 5.47 20.25 -8.44
C ASN A 229 5.12 20.36 -6.95
N LEU A 230 5.51 19.35 -6.17
CA LEU A 230 5.07 19.14 -4.80
C LEU A 230 5.48 20.34 -3.96
N LYS A 231 6.58 21.00 -4.34
CA LYS A 231 7.00 22.31 -3.83
C LYS A 231 5.93 23.40 -4.02
N LEU A 232 5.25 23.49 -5.17
CA LEU A 232 4.12 24.43 -5.41
C LEU A 232 2.87 24.09 -4.58
N LEU A 233 2.69 22.82 -4.21
CA LEU A 233 1.61 22.37 -3.31
C LEU A 233 2.03 22.38 -1.84
N GLY A 234 3.26 22.82 -1.56
CA GLY A 234 3.85 22.89 -0.23
C GLY A 234 4.35 21.56 0.32
N TYR A 235 4.35 20.47 -0.45
CA TYR A 235 4.90 19.20 -0.01
C TYR A 235 6.42 19.14 -0.15
N SER A 236 7.07 18.54 0.84
CA SER A 236 8.47 18.14 0.77
C SER A 236 8.67 16.84 1.55
N LEU A 237 9.30 15.86 0.92
CA LEU A 237 9.79 14.67 1.60
C LEU A 237 11.28 14.86 1.91
N GLN A 238 11.64 14.67 3.17
CA GLN A 238 13.01 14.71 3.65
C GLN A 238 13.35 13.33 4.22
N CYS A 239 14.56 12.85 3.92
CA CYS A 239 15.09 11.62 4.50
C CYS A 239 16.25 11.99 5.42
N TYR A 240 16.17 11.57 6.67
CA TYR A 240 17.16 11.85 7.69
C TYR A 240 17.90 10.57 8.10
N ASN A 241 19.13 10.73 8.58
CA ASN A 241 19.86 9.64 9.23
C ASN A 241 19.43 9.54 10.70
N LEU A 242 19.66 8.36 11.28
CA LEU A 242 19.46 8.10 12.70
C LEU A 242 20.71 7.39 13.25
N LYS A 243 21.83 8.12 13.31
CA LYS A 243 23.14 7.56 13.68
C LYS A 243 23.71 8.20 14.94
N SER A 244 23.64 9.52 15.06
CA SER A 244 24.21 10.26 16.20
C SER A 244 23.15 10.56 17.27
N GLU A 245 23.61 10.98 18.45
CA GLU A 245 22.71 11.51 19.50
C GLU A 245 21.92 12.73 19.00
N ASP A 246 22.53 13.60 18.19
CA ASP A 246 21.86 14.74 17.56
C ASP A 246 20.76 14.31 16.59
N ASP A 247 20.98 13.24 15.82
CA ASP A 247 19.96 12.67 14.94
C ASP A 247 18.77 12.15 15.76
N ILE A 248 19.04 11.47 16.88
CA ILE A 248 18.01 10.95 17.80
C ILE A 248 17.24 12.10 18.45
N ALA A 249 17.92 13.17 18.86
CA ALA A 249 17.28 14.37 19.39
C ALA A 249 16.33 15.00 18.36
N THR A 250 16.79 15.14 17.11
CA THR A 250 15.99 15.64 15.99
C THR A 250 14.79 14.74 15.68
N TYR A 251 15.00 13.42 15.66
CA TYR A 251 13.96 12.42 15.50
C TYR A 251 12.87 12.55 16.57
N ASN A 252 13.28 12.71 17.84
CA ASN A 252 12.35 12.88 18.96
C ASN A 252 11.55 14.19 18.87
N VAL A 253 12.14 15.27 18.34
CA VAL A 253 11.40 16.52 18.05
C VAL A 253 10.33 16.28 17.00
N HIS A 254 10.66 15.57 15.91
CA HIS A 254 9.68 15.24 14.88
C HIS A 254 8.57 14.32 15.41
N LEU A 255 8.91 13.31 16.20
CA LEU A 255 7.96 12.36 16.78
C LEU A 255 6.89 13.04 17.64
N LYS A 256 7.22 14.14 18.33
CA LYS A 256 6.26 14.92 19.15
C LYS A 256 5.10 15.53 18.34
N ASN A 257 5.19 15.59 17.01
CA ASN A 257 4.11 16.09 16.15
C ASN A 257 2.97 15.07 15.94
N PHE A 258 3.16 13.82 16.36
CA PHE A 258 2.20 12.75 16.17
C PHE A 258 1.57 12.37 17.50
N GLU A 259 0.28 12.62 17.63
CA GLU A 259 -0.46 12.24 18.82
C GLU A 259 -0.49 10.71 19.00
N GLY A 260 -0.34 10.27 20.24
CA GLY A 260 -0.52 8.87 20.63
C GLY A 260 0.60 7.91 20.23
N CYS A 261 1.86 8.35 20.35
CA CYS A 261 3.00 7.59 19.86
C CYS A 261 3.35 6.33 20.66
N ASP A 262 3.47 5.24 19.89
CA ASP A 262 3.09 3.85 20.18
C ASP A 262 4.15 2.97 20.81
N VAL A 263 5.18 3.54 21.44
CA VAL A 263 6.44 2.86 21.81
C VAL A 263 7.22 2.28 20.62
N PHE A 264 6.57 1.69 19.60
CA PHE A 264 7.13 1.09 18.37
C PHE A 264 7.90 2.06 17.47
N TYR A 265 7.81 3.36 17.78
CA TYR A 265 8.54 4.43 17.10
C TYR A 265 9.68 4.99 17.96
N LYS A 266 9.97 4.40 19.11
CA LYS A 266 11.09 4.79 19.96
C LYS A 266 12.36 4.11 19.44
N THR A 267 13.43 4.88 19.34
CA THR A 267 14.70 4.41 18.77
C THR A 267 15.29 3.22 19.52
N ALA A 268 15.01 3.09 20.82
CA ALA A 268 15.40 1.93 21.63
C ALA A 268 14.80 0.59 21.16
N LEU A 269 13.70 0.59 20.37
CA LEU A 269 13.16 -0.62 19.76
C LEU A 269 13.80 -0.98 18.41
N PHE A 270 14.57 -0.07 17.81
CA PHE A 270 15.26 -0.33 16.55
C PHE A 270 16.50 -1.17 16.87
N ASN A 271 16.34 -2.50 16.91
CA ASN A 271 17.39 -3.47 17.25
C ASN A 271 18.43 -3.64 16.12
N ILE A 272 19.04 -2.53 15.67
CA ILE A 272 20.00 -2.46 14.57
C ILE A 272 21.08 -1.44 14.97
N GLU A 273 22.34 -1.85 14.95
CA GLU A 273 23.47 -1.04 15.44
C GLU A 273 23.99 0.00 14.45
N ASN A 274 23.27 0.25 13.35
CA ASN A 274 23.66 1.18 12.28
C ASN A 274 25.10 0.94 11.78
N SER A 275 25.26 -0.11 10.97
CA SER A 275 26.54 -0.63 10.50
C SER A 275 26.93 -0.10 9.11
N GLU A 276 28.05 -0.58 8.55
CA GLU A 276 28.42 -0.30 7.16
C GLU A 276 27.43 -0.87 6.13
N THR A 277 26.66 -1.89 6.51
CA THR A 277 25.76 -2.62 5.62
C THR A 277 24.30 -2.33 5.90
N GLU A 278 23.98 -1.71 7.02
CA GLU A 278 22.61 -1.42 7.43
C GLU A 278 22.52 -0.05 8.11
N HIS A 279 21.73 0.86 7.54
CA HIS A 279 21.62 2.24 7.99
C HIS A 279 20.21 2.56 8.49
N LEU A 280 20.14 3.11 9.71
CA LEU A 280 18.88 3.64 10.24
C LEU A 280 18.57 5.01 9.65
N LYS A 281 17.37 5.14 9.08
CA LYS A 281 16.87 6.36 8.45
C LYS A 281 15.40 6.56 8.79
N TYR A 282 14.89 7.76 8.51
CA TYR A 282 13.46 8.01 8.56
C TYR A 282 13.04 9.10 7.58
N PHE A 283 11.82 8.96 7.08
CA PHE A 283 11.18 9.96 6.24
C PHE A 283 10.38 10.95 7.08
N ILE A 284 10.32 12.19 6.60
CA ILE A 284 9.41 13.23 7.07
C ILE A 284 8.74 13.86 5.87
N LEU A 285 7.42 13.82 5.83
CA LEU A 285 6.62 14.58 4.88
C LEU A 285 6.13 15.86 5.57
N LYS A 286 6.44 17.00 4.95
CA LYS A 286 5.85 18.28 5.32
C LYS A 286 4.87 18.74 4.26
N LYS A 287 3.78 19.39 4.65
CA LYS A 287 2.86 20.14 3.80
C LYS A 287 2.73 21.56 4.32
N ARG A 288 3.16 22.55 3.53
CA ARG A 288 3.22 23.97 3.91
C ARG A 288 3.95 24.17 5.26
N ASN A 289 5.10 23.52 5.41
CA ASN A 289 5.94 23.46 6.63
C ASN A 289 5.40 22.68 7.83
N THR A 290 4.16 22.18 7.80
CA THR A 290 3.64 21.29 8.86
C THR A 290 4.08 19.86 8.60
N VAL A 291 4.63 19.18 9.62
CA VAL A 291 4.94 17.74 9.54
C VAL A 291 3.63 16.96 9.57
N ILE A 292 3.38 16.16 8.54
CA ILE A 292 2.12 15.41 8.38
C ILE A 292 2.32 13.89 8.31
N ALA A 293 3.51 13.43 7.94
CA ALA A 293 3.84 12.00 7.97
C ALA A 293 5.29 11.76 8.38
N MET A 294 5.54 10.62 9.00
CA MET A 294 6.85 10.17 9.42
C MET A 294 6.95 8.65 9.26
N MET A 295 8.08 8.13 8.77
CA MET A 295 8.25 6.68 8.67
C MET A 295 9.71 6.28 8.93
N PRO A 296 10.02 5.61 10.04
CA PRO A 296 11.36 5.12 10.30
C PRO A 296 11.59 3.80 9.56
N PHE A 297 12.79 3.57 9.06
CA PHE A 297 13.14 2.38 8.30
C PHE A 297 14.63 2.05 8.35
N SER A 298 14.94 0.79 8.09
CA SER A 298 16.29 0.30 7.84
C SER A 298 16.57 0.28 6.35
N LEU A 299 17.69 0.87 5.92
CA LEU A 299 18.22 0.79 4.57
C LEU A 299 19.43 -0.15 4.54
N ARG A 300 19.29 -1.32 3.91
CA ARG A 300 20.30 -2.37 3.89
C ARG A 300 20.95 -2.51 2.54
N LYS A 301 22.28 -2.60 2.50
CA LYS A 301 23.01 -3.03 1.30
C LYS A 301 22.62 -4.47 0.96
N ILE A 302 22.44 -4.74 -0.32
CA ILE A 302 22.26 -6.10 -0.83
C ILE A 302 23.65 -6.65 -1.16
N ILE A 303 24.11 -7.58 -0.33
CA ILE A 303 25.36 -8.33 -0.53
C ILE A 303 24.96 -9.75 -0.85
N LEU A 304 25.42 -10.29 -1.98
CA LEU A 304 25.13 -11.67 -2.37
C LEU A 304 26.44 -12.35 -2.74
N GLN A 305 26.68 -13.54 -2.18
CA GLN A 305 27.92 -14.30 -2.41
C GLN A 305 29.18 -13.44 -2.15
N GLU A 306 29.19 -12.72 -1.02
CA GLU A 306 30.27 -11.80 -0.60
C GLU A 306 30.53 -10.61 -1.55
N LYS A 307 29.68 -10.42 -2.56
CA LYS A 307 29.79 -9.29 -3.51
C LYS A 307 28.76 -8.22 -3.20
N ASN A 308 29.25 -6.99 -3.09
CA ASN A 308 28.41 -5.81 -2.99
C ASN A 308 27.73 -5.53 -4.34
N THR A 309 26.41 -5.58 -4.37
CA THR A 309 25.63 -5.37 -5.61
C THR A 309 25.39 -3.89 -5.93
N THR A 310 25.79 -2.98 -5.05
CA THR A 310 25.51 -1.53 -5.07
C THR A 310 24.04 -1.14 -4.88
N TYR A 311 23.15 -2.13 -4.75
CA TYR A 311 21.72 -1.96 -4.53
C TYR A 311 21.36 -2.06 -3.05
N TYR A 312 20.17 -1.56 -2.74
CA TYR A 312 19.65 -1.55 -1.38
C TYR A 312 18.27 -2.18 -1.30
N ASP A 313 17.89 -2.62 -0.11
CA ASP A 313 16.50 -2.86 0.24
C ASP A 313 16.13 -2.11 1.51
N VAL A 314 14.82 -1.90 1.66
CA VAL A 314 14.24 -1.20 2.80
C VAL A 314 13.37 -2.15 3.60
N SER A 315 13.51 -2.11 4.92
CA SER A 315 12.63 -2.82 5.84
C SER A 315 12.20 -1.91 6.98
N SER A 316 10.93 -1.99 7.40
CA SER A 316 10.55 -1.47 8.71
C SER A 316 11.16 -2.35 9.82
N PHE A 317 11.12 -1.85 11.06
CA PHE A 317 11.63 -2.55 12.23
C PHE A 317 10.66 -3.65 12.70
N TYR A 318 11.12 -4.46 13.65
CA TYR A 318 10.28 -5.42 14.33
C TYR A 318 9.17 -4.69 15.11
N GLY A 319 7.97 -5.28 15.14
CA GLY A 319 6.77 -4.63 15.66
C GLY A 319 5.99 -3.89 14.59
N TYR A 320 5.38 -2.76 14.96
CA TYR A 320 4.33 -2.06 14.21
C TYR A 320 4.77 -0.69 13.64
N SER A 321 6.03 -0.59 13.19
CA SER A 321 6.71 0.67 12.83
C SER A 321 6.47 1.12 11.37
N GLY A 322 5.23 1.06 10.88
CA GLY A 322 4.85 1.58 9.55
C GLY A 322 4.90 3.12 9.49
N PRO A 323 4.25 3.79 8.52
CA PRO A 323 4.16 5.24 8.55
C PRO A 323 3.25 5.72 9.71
N LEU A 324 3.68 6.77 10.39
CA LEU A 324 2.84 7.61 11.23
C LEU A 324 2.28 8.74 10.40
N PHE A 325 0.98 8.98 10.55
CA PHE A 325 0.29 10.11 9.96
C PHE A 325 -0.33 10.95 11.07
N ASN A 326 -0.33 12.28 10.91
CA ASN A 326 -1.03 13.14 11.84
C ASN A 326 -2.56 12.99 11.69
N LYS A 327 -3.33 13.53 12.64
CA LYS A 327 -4.80 13.40 12.62
C LYS A 327 -5.49 14.08 11.43
N GLU A 328 -4.85 15.10 10.86
CA GLU A 328 -5.39 15.90 9.75
C GLU A 328 -5.05 15.32 8.37
N ILE A 329 -4.41 14.15 8.31
CA ILE A 329 -3.98 13.53 7.06
C ILE A 329 -5.17 13.27 6.14
N SER A 330 -5.12 13.80 4.91
CA SER A 330 -6.10 13.48 3.88
C SER A 330 -5.70 12.24 3.08
N PRO A 331 -6.65 11.56 2.40
CA PRO A 331 -6.33 10.47 1.49
C PRO A 331 -5.27 10.86 0.43
N THR A 332 -5.38 12.07 -0.10
CA THR A 332 -4.42 12.62 -1.07
C THR A 332 -3.03 12.81 -0.47
N ASP A 333 -2.93 13.20 0.80
CA ASP A 333 -1.64 13.33 1.50
C ASP A 333 -0.96 11.97 1.63
N THR A 334 -1.73 10.92 1.92
CA THR A 334 -1.22 9.55 2.05
C THR A 334 -0.72 9.01 0.70
N ASP A 335 -1.46 9.24 -0.38
CA ASP A 335 -1.01 8.88 -1.73
C ASP A 335 0.28 9.63 -2.09
N THR A 336 0.34 10.92 -1.75
CA THR A 336 1.50 11.78 -2.00
C THR A 336 2.72 11.30 -1.21
N PHE A 337 2.55 10.90 0.05
CA PHE A 337 3.60 10.32 0.88
C PHE A 337 4.21 9.11 0.20
N TRP A 338 3.39 8.13 -0.17
CA TRP A 338 3.88 6.92 -0.80
C TRP A 338 4.55 7.20 -2.14
N HIS A 339 3.97 8.10 -2.92
CA HIS A 339 4.55 8.51 -4.18
C HIS A 339 5.98 9.08 -4.01
N LEU A 340 6.16 10.03 -3.10
CA LEU A 340 7.47 10.63 -2.83
C LEU A 340 8.49 9.63 -2.28
N VAL A 341 8.03 8.69 -1.44
CA VAL A 341 8.86 7.60 -0.92
C VAL A 341 9.33 6.68 -2.05
N ASP A 342 8.44 6.35 -2.98
CA ASP A 342 8.75 5.52 -4.12
C ASP A 342 9.74 6.19 -5.09
N ASP A 343 9.60 7.49 -5.33
CA ASP A 343 10.57 8.28 -6.10
C ASP A 343 11.93 8.32 -5.39
N TRP A 344 11.95 8.47 -4.06
CA TRP A 344 13.18 8.39 -3.29
C TRP A 344 13.85 7.03 -3.43
N TYR A 345 13.10 5.93 -3.38
CA TYR A 345 13.65 4.58 -3.58
C TYR A 345 14.32 4.40 -4.94
N ILE A 346 13.66 4.85 -6.02
CA ILE A 346 14.21 4.79 -7.38
C ILE A 346 15.54 5.55 -7.44
N ASN A 347 15.56 6.79 -6.93
CA ASN A 347 16.75 7.66 -6.96
C ASN A 347 17.89 7.16 -6.06
N ASN A 348 17.60 6.29 -5.09
CA ASN A 348 18.57 5.74 -4.14
C ASN A 348 18.87 4.25 -4.36
N LYS A 349 18.56 3.71 -5.55
CA LYS A 349 18.86 2.31 -5.94
C LYS A 349 18.26 1.27 -4.99
N VAL A 350 17.11 1.56 -4.39
CA VAL A 350 16.36 0.61 -3.57
C VAL A 350 15.57 -0.31 -4.49
N ILE A 351 15.66 -1.63 -4.27
CA ILE A 351 15.05 -2.65 -5.12
C ILE A 351 13.76 -3.21 -4.53
N THR A 352 13.69 -3.33 -3.19
CA THR A 352 12.49 -3.81 -2.52
C THR A 352 12.22 -3.07 -1.22
N GLU A 353 10.96 -3.04 -0.83
CA GLU A 353 10.48 -2.54 0.46
C GLU A 353 9.64 -3.64 1.15
N PHE A 354 9.94 -3.90 2.43
CA PHE A 354 9.15 -4.71 3.33
C PHE A 354 8.68 -3.87 4.53
N ILE A 355 7.38 -3.71 4.73
CA ILE A 355 6.82 -2.89 5.83
C ILE A 355 5.95 -3.72 6.75
N ARG A 356 6.05 -3.48 8.05
CA ARG A 356 5.14 -3.96 9.09
C ARG A 356 4.24 -2.80 9.51
N PHE A 357 2.95 -2.90 9.21
CA PHE A 357 1.98 -1.86 9.53
C PHE A 357 1.49 -1.97 10.98
N ASN A 358 0.97 -0.87 11.50
CA ASN A 358 0.30 -0.88 12.79
C ASN A 358 -1.10 -1.48 12.70
N LEU A 359 -1.68 -1.72 13.88
CA LEU A 359 -3.00 -2.32 14.02
C LEU A 359 -4.13 -1.29 13.97
N GLU A 360 -3.82 -0.05 13.61
CA GLU A 360 -4.75 1.09 13.56
C GLU A 360 -5.01 1.59 12.13
N GLY A 361 -4.52 0.87 11.12
CA GLY A 361 -4.89 1.12 9.73
C GLY A 361 -3.97 2.07 8.97
N ASN A 362 -2.72 2.27 9.42
CA ASN A 362 -1.73 3.05 8.66
C ASN A 362 -1.28 2.38 7.34
N TYR A 363 -1.79 1.18 7.05
CA TYR A 363 -1.65 0.50 5.75
C TYR A 363 -2.61 1.01 4.68
N LYS A 364 -3.64 1.78 5.04
CA LYS A 364 -4.63 2.28 4.08
C LYS A 364 -3.92 3.10 3.01
N ARG A 365 -4.28 2.86 1.75
CA ARG A 365 -3.67 3.50 0.56
C ARG A 365 -2.17 3.22 0.37
N TYR A 366 -1.66 2.13 0.96
CA TYR A 366 -0.32 1.64 0.65
C TYR A 366 -0.13 1.42 -0.85
N SER A 367 0.99 1.89 -1.41
CA SER A 367 1.28 1.83 -2.85
C SER A 367 1.88 0.51 -3.34
N GLY A 368 2.12 -0.45 -2.45
CA GLY A 368 2.64 -1.80 -2.77
C GLY A 368 1.59 -2.89 -2.60
N ASN A 369 2.05 -4.14 -2.50
CA ASN A 369 1.17 -5.28 -2.23
C ASN A 369 0.92 -5.37 -0.72
N LEU A 370 -0.34 -5.20 -0.33
CA LEU A 370 -0.78 -5.31 1.06
C LEU A 370 -1.14 -6.76 1.36
N ILE A 371 -0.45 -7.37 2.33
CA ILE A 371 -0.60 -8.79 2.67
C ILE A 371 -1.19 -8.94 4.08
N PRO A 372 -2.39 -9.52 4.25
CA PRO A 372 -2.89 -9.92 5.56
C PRO A 372 -1.99 -11.05 6.07
N THR A 373 -1.24 -10.79 7.13
CA THR A 373 -0.15 -11.67 7.57
C THR A 373 -0.59 -12.56 8.72
N LEU A 374 -1.16 -11.99 9.78
CA LEU A 374 -1.62 -12.74 10.95
C LEU A 374 -2.85 -12.10 11.60
N ASN A 375 -3.74 -12.93 12.12
CA ASN A 375 -4.79 -12.48 13.03
C ASN A 375 -4.19 -12.27 14.43
N ASN A 376 -4.30 -11.04 14.95
CA ASN A 376 -3.91 -10.71 16.31
C ASN A 376 -5.13 -10.66 17.22
N VAL A 377 -5.03 -11.33 18.37
CA VAL A 377 -6.07 -11.30 19.38
C VAL A 377 -6.06 -9.94 20.07
N LYS A 378 -7.13 -9.17 19.87
CA LYS A 378 -7.38 -7.88 20.53
C LYS A 378 -8.52 -8.05 21.53
N GLY A 379 -8.18 -7.96 22.82
CA GLY A 379 -9.14 -8.02 23.91
C GLY A 379 -9.58 -6.66 24.39
N THR A 380 -10.88 -6.53 24.70
CA THR A 380 -11.39 -5.38 25.47
C THR A 380 -11.17 -5.65 26.95
N ILE A 381 -10.60 -4.67 27.65
CA ILE A 381 -10.52 -4.64 29.11
C ILE A 381 -11.77 -3.92 29.61
N PHE A 382 -12.67 -4.66 30.26
CA PHE A 382 -13.89 -4.10 30.84
C PHE A 382 -13.58 -3.41 32.17
N SER A 383 -14.30 -2.32 32.45
CA SER A 383 -14.29 -1.65 33.75
C SER A 383 -14.91 -2.52 34.85
N ASP A 384 -15.92 -3.32 34.50
CA ASP A 384 -16.56 -4.30 35.40
C ASP A 384 -15.76 -5.61 35.42
N GLU A 385 -15.30 -6.01 36.60
CA GLU A 385 -14.53 -7.24 36.81
C GLU A 385 -15.37 -8.51 36.59
N THR A 386 -16.65 -8.48 36.95
CA THR A 386 -17.58 -9.60 36.74
C THR A 386 -17.80 -9.83 35.26
N LEU A 387 -18.06 -8.77 34.49
CA LEU A 387 -18.20 -8.88 33.03
C LEU A 387 -16.92 -9.38 32.37
N GLN A 388 -15.75 -8.91 32.81
CA GLN A 388 -14.48 -9.47 32.32
C GLN A 388 -14.35 -10.96 32.64
N TRP A 389 -14.67 -11.36 33.87
CA TRP A 389 -14.55 -12.72 34.34
C TRP A 389 -15.46 -13.70 33.58
N GLU A 390 -16.69 -13.29 33.32
CA GLU A 390 -17.66 -14.03 32.49
C GLU A 390 -17.23 -14.12 31.03
N GLY A 391 -16.53 -13.10 30.53
CA GLY A 391 -15.98 -13.04 29.18
C GLY A 391 -14.91 -14.10 28.89
N PHE A 392 -14.20 -14.59 29.90
CA PHE A 392 -13.20 -15.65 29.74
C PHE A 392 -13.83 -17.00 29.39
N THR A 393 -13.06 -17.89 28.77
CA THR A 393 -13.48 -19.30 28.65
C THR A 393 -13.43 -20.02 30.01
N PRO A 394 -14.22 -21.10 30.21
CA PRO A 394 -14.13 -21.92 31.43
C PRO A 394 -12.71 -22.43 31.72
N LYS A 395 -11.95 -22.76 30.67
CA LYS A 395 -10.56 -23.20 30.76
C LYS A 395 -9.67 -22.15 31.45
N VAL A 396 -9.72 -20.89 30.99
CA VAL A 396 -8.92 -19.80 31.56
C VAL A 396 -9.27 -19.58 33.03
N ARG A 397 -10.57 -19.53 33.38
CA ARG A 397 -11.01 -19.39 34.78
C ARG A 397 -10.52 -20.53 35.68
N ASN A 398 -10.59 -21.76 35.20
CA ASN A 398 -10.14 -22.93 35.97
C ASN A 398 -8.63 -22.95 36.14
N ASN A 399 -7.87 -22.60 35.10
CA ASN A 399 -6.41 -22.46 35.17
C ASN A 399 -5.99 -21.36 36.14
N TYR A 400 -6.70 -20.22 36.15
CA TYR A 400 -6.45 -19.14 37.10
C TYR A 400 -6.70 -19.58 38.54
N ARG A 401 -7.83 -20.25 38.83
CA ARG A 401 -8.10 -20.81 40.17
C ARG A 401 -7.04 -21.82 40.60
N LYS A 402 -6.58 -22.67 39.67
CA LYS A 402 -5.47 -23.62 39.92
C LYS A 402 -4.18 -22.88 40.25
N ALA A 403 -3.84 -21.82 39.52
CA ALA A 403 -2.66 -21.00 39.81
C ALA A 403 -2.73 -20.39 41.21
N VAL A 404 -3.88 -19.80 41.59
CA VAL A 404 -4.11 -19.26 42.93
C VAL A 404 -4.00 -20.34 44.01
N SER A 405 -4.62 -21.51 43.81
CA SER A 405 -4.56 -22.61 44.78
C SER A 405 -3.15 -23.20 44.95
N ASN A 406 -2.30 -23.06 43.94
CA ASN A 406 -0.89 -23.44 43.99
C ASN A 406 0.01 -22.32 44.54
N GLY A 407 -0.56 -21.23 45.06
CA GLY A 407 0.19 -20.15 45.71
C GLY A 407 0.98 -19.27 44.76
N LEU A 408 0.58 -19.17 43.49
CA LEU A 408 1.19 -18.21 42.57
C LEU A 408 0.85 -16.78 42.97
N THR A 409 1.83 -15.89 42.87
CA THR A 409 1.68 -14.45 43.14
C THR A 409 2.24 -13.64 41.99
N SER A 410 1.74 -12.43 41.77
CA SER A 410 2.19 -11.53 40.70
C SER A 410 2.80 -10.27 41.27
N LYS A 411 3.85 -9.75 40.63
CA LYS A 411 4.30 -8.37 40.79
C LYS A 411 4.40 -7.73 39.42
N ILE A 412 3.82 -6.54 39.28
CA ILE A 412 3.79 -5.78 38.04
C ILE A 412 4.50 -4.46 38.29
N TYR A 413 5.59 -4.25 37.55
CA TYR A 413 6.50 -3.11 37.69
C TYR A 413 6.30 -2.15 36.52
N HIS A 414 6.18 -0.85 36.81
CA HIS A 414 5.96 0.24 35.86
C HIS A 414 6.72 1.48 36.34
N GLY A 415 7.19 2.32 35.42
CA GLY A 415 8.09 3.43 35.75
C GLY A 415 9.53 2.99 35.79
N THR A 416 10.26 3.33 36.85
CA THR A 416 11.64 2.89 37.03
C THR A 416 11.66 1.42 37.48
N ILE A 417 12.26 0.56 36.65
CA ILE A 417 12.40 -0.88 36.91
C ILE A 417 13.87 -1.18 37.23
N ASP A 418 14.09 -1.92 38.31
CA ASP A 418 15.42 -2.34 38.77
C ASP A 418 16.08 -3.28 37.74
N GLU A 419 17.37 -3.07 37.47
CA GLU A 419 18.13 -3.87 36.50
C GLU A 419 18.14 -5.36 36.84
N ASN A 420 18.15 -5.74 38.11
CA ASN A 420 18.10 -7.12 38.54
C ASN A 420 16.79 -7.80 38.09
N LEU A 421 15.67 -7.04 38.07
CA LEU A 421 14.39 -7.58 37.59
C LEU A 421 14.41 -7.76 36.07
N ILE A 422 15.12 -6.90 35.34
CA ILE A 422 15.32 -7.01 33.89
C ILE A 422 16.18 -8.25 33.57
N GLU A 423 17.21 -8.51 34.39
CA GLU A 423 18.04 -9.71 34.30
C GLU A 423 17.22 -10.99 34.52
N VAL A 424 16.42 -11.04 35.58
CA VAL A 424 15.50 -12.16 35.84
C VAL A 424 14.54 -12.38 34.66
N PHE A 425 13.98 -11.30 34.10
CA PHE A 425 13.14 -11.39 32.91
C PHE A 425 13.91 -11.98 31.72
N HIS A 426 15.13 -11.50 31.47
CA HIS A 426 15.97 -11.92 30.36
C HIS A 426 16.34 -13.40 30.44
N GLU A 427 16.69 -13.90 31.63
CA GLU A 427 17.00 -15.32 31.85
C GLU A 427 15.80 -16.22 31.49
N ILE A 428 14.60 -15.87 31.97
CA ILE A 428 13.37 -16.62 31.68
C ILE A 428 13.02 -16.55 30.18
N TYR A 429 13.21 -15.38 29.56
CA TYR A 429 13.00 -15.17 28.13
C TYR A 429 13.94 -16.04 27.28
N ILE A 430 15.25 -16.00 27.55
CA ILE A 430 16.26 -16.79 26.83
C ILE A 430 16.04 -18.29 27.03
N SER A 431 15.69 -18.74 28.24
CA SER A 431 15.29 -20.13 28.50
C SER A 431 14.13 -20.57 27.59
N THR A 432 13.13 -19.69 27.42
CA THR A 432 11.98 -19.95 26.54
C THR A 432 12.36 -19.99 25.06
N MET A 433 13.25 -19.11 24.60
CA MET A 433 13.74 -19.13 23.21
C MET A 433 14.52 -20.41 22.90
N LYS A 434 15.40 -20.83 23.81
CA LYS A 434 16.16 -22.09 23.71
C LYS A 434 15.23 -23.30 23.60
N ARG A 435 14.26 -23.42 24.51
CA ARG A 435 13.28 -24.52 24.48
C ARG A 435 12.48 -24.57 23.17
N ASN A 436 12.15 -23.42 22.61
CA ASN A 436 11.35 -23.33 21.39
C ASN A 436 12.16 -23.49 20.09
N ASN A 437 13.50 -23.69 20.16
CA ASN A 437 14.41 -23.64 19.02
C ASN A 437 14.15 -22.41 18.13
N ALA A 438 14.02 -21.24 18.76
CA ALA A 438 13.75 -20.00 18.05
C ALA A 438 14.90 -19.62 17.10
N ASP A 439 14.57 -18.90 16.03
CA ASP A 439 15.55 -18.29 15.12
C ASP A 439 16.45 -17.30 15.88
N GLN A 440 17.71 -17.16 15.47
CA GLN A 440 18.71 -16.30 16.12
C GLN A 440 18.23 -14.84 16.26
N THR A 441 17.38 -14.37 15.34
CA THR A 441 16.80 -13.02 15.38
C THR A 441 15.90 -12.76 16.60
N TYR A 442 15.47 -13.80 17.33
CA TYR A 442 14.72 -13.67 18.58
C TYR A 442 15.61 -13.63 19.84
N TYR A 443 16.93 -13.79 19.74
CA TYR A 443 17.84 -13.74 20.89
C TYR A 443 18.29 -12.30 21.17
N PHE A 444 17.40 -11.49 21.73
CA PHE A 444 17.73 -10.13 22.15
C PHE A 444 18.70 -10.12 23.34
N SER A 445 19.67 -9.19 23.31
CA SER A 445 20.65 -9.02 24.37
C SER A 445 20.03 -8.43 25.65
N LEU A 446 20.66 -8.65 26.79
CA LEU A 446 20.26 -7.99 28.04
C LEU A 446 20.35 -6.46 27.91
N GLY A 447 21.42 -5.97 27.25
CA GLY A 447 21.61 -4.54 26.98
C GLY A 447 20.47 -3.92 26.19
N TYR A 448 19.90 -4.65 25.22
CA TYR A 448 18.70 -4.23 24.49
C TYR A 448 17.51 -3.99 25.42
N PHE A 449 17.22 -4.93 26.33
CA PHE A 449 16.09 -4.78 27.25
C PHE A 449 16.30 -3.69 28.30
N LYS A 450 17.51 -3.58 28.87
CA LYS A 450 17.88 -2.49 29.79
C LYS A 450 17.64 -1.14 29.10
N LYS A 451 18.18 -0.95 27.90
CA LYS A 451 18.00 0.28 27.12
C LYS A 451 16.52 0.56 26.83
N LEU A 452 15.78 -0.43 26.33
CA LEU A 452 14.36 -0.29 26.02
C LEU A 452 13.54 0.18 27.22
N ILE A 453 13.74 -0.45 28.38
CA ILE A 453 12.97 -0.18 29.59
C ILE A 453 13.37 1.17 30.19
N HIS A 454 14.67 1.45 30.35
CA HIS A 454 15.15 2.70 30.95
C HIS A 454 14.84 3.94 30.10
N ASP A 455 14.90 3.82 28.77
CA ASP A 455 14.57 4.94 27.88
C ASP A 455 13.04 5.17 27.80
N ASN A 456 12.22 4.20 28.21
CA ASN A 456 10.76 4.24 28.06
C ASN A 456 10.01 3.78 29.32
N PRO A 457 10.27 4.37 30.51
CA PRO A 457 9.74 3.89 31.78
C PRO A 457 8.21 4.01 31.88
N GLN A 458 7.62 4.95 31.14
CA GLN A 458 6.17 5.14 31.10
C GLN A 458 5.48 4.23 30.09
N ASN A 459 6.21 3.72 29.09
CA ASN A 459 5.66 2.90 28.00
C ASN A 459 5.97 1.41 28.13
N THR A 460 6.64 0.99 29.21
CA THR A 460 7.04 -0.39 29.44
C THR A 460 6.55 -0.88 30.80
N VAL A 461 6.08 -2.12 30.86
CA VAL A 461 5.66 -2.77 32.10
C VAL A 461 6.25 -4.15 32.15
N LEU A 462 6.86 -4.50 33.28
CA LEU A 462 7.35 -5.85 33.52
C LEU A 462 6.42 -6.58 34.49
N ALA A 463 5.76 -7.63 34.01
CA ALA A 463 4.94 -8.53 34.83
C ALA A 463 5.74 -9.79 35.16
N LEU A 464 5.89 -10.09 36.45
CA LEU A 464 6.56 -11.30 36.95
C LEU A 464 5.60 -12.12 37.81
N ILE A 465 5.58 -13.43 37.58
CA ILE A 465 4.85 -14.41 38.38
C ILE A 465 5.84 -15.20 39.23
N PHE A 466 5.48 -15.38 40.50
CA PHE A 466 6.32 -16.04 41.49
C PHE A 466 5.65 -17.29 42.05
N LYS A 467 6.47 -18.34 42.25
CA LYS A 467 6.18 -19.47 43.15
C LYS A 467 7.26 -19.47 44.22
N ASP A 468 6.88 -19.40 45.49
CA ASP A 468 7.79 -19.45 46.65
C ASP A 468 9.01 -18.50 46.50
N LYS A 469 8.73 -17.25 46.06
CA LYS A 469 9.71 -16.17 45.80
C LYS A 469 10.59 -16.33 44.54
N ILE A 470 10.50 -17.44 43.82
CA ILE A 470 11.20 -17.63 42.54
C ILE A 470 10.33 -17.06 41.43
N ALA A 471 10.89 -16.21 40.57
CA ALA A 471 10.20 -15.77 39.36
C ALA A 471 10.19 -16.91 38.33
N ILE A 472 9.00 -17.35 37.92
CA ILE A 472 8.82 -18.54 37.06
C ILE A 472 8.23 -18.20 35.69
N SER A 473 7.63 -17.03 35.56
CA SER A 473 7.06 -16.54 34.31
C SER A 473 7.16 -15.03 34.25
N SER A 474 7.45 -14.51 33.08
CA SER A 474 7.68 -13.09 32.87
C SER A 474 7.07 -12.62 31.57
N GLU A 475 6.68 -11.35 31.55
CA GLU A 475 6.24 -10.67 30.34
C GLU A 475 6.60 -9.20 30.40
N LEU A 476 7.27 -8.73 29.35
CA LEU A 476 7.43 -7.33 29.03
C LEU A 476 6.23 -6.90 28.17
N LEU A 477 5.45 -5.97 28.71
CA LEU A 477 4.34 -5.32 28.04
C LEU A 477 4.77 -3.95 27.54
N LEU A 478 4.29 -3.62 26.36
CA LEU A 478 4.45 -2.29 25.77
C LEU A 478 3.13 -1.53 25.85
N LEU A 479 3.19 -0.24 26.18
CA LEU A 479 2.01 0.59 26.42
C LEU A 479 1.90 1.71 25.40
N ASN A 480 0.71 1.86 24.84
CA ASN A 480 0.36 2.99 23.99
C ASN A 480 -1.07 3.45 24.24
N ASN A 481 -1.28 4.73 24.50
CA ASN A 481 -2.60 5.33 24.69
C ASN A 481 -3.43 4.49 25.68
N THR A 482 -4.49 3.84 25.18
CA THR A 482 -5.39 2.98 25.94
C THR A 482 -5.18 1.49 25.66
N THR A 483 -4.05 1.13 25.05
CA THR A 483 -3.74 -0.23 24.58
C THR A 483 -2.44 -0.75 25.20
N MET A 484 -2.51 -1.98 25.72
CA MET A 484 -1.37 -2.76 26.14
C MET A 484 -1.02 -3.79 25.05
N TYR A 485 0.25 -4.05 24.83
CA TYR A 485 0.75 -5.06 23.91
C TYR A 485 1.57 -6.09 24.65
N SER A 486 1.22 -7.37 24.47
CA SER A 486 2.05 -8.51 24.81
C SER A 486 3.25 -8.51 23.86
N PHE A 487 4.42 -8.09 24.34
CA PHE A 487 5.59 -7.95 23.48
C PHE A 487 6.46 -9.19 23.51
N LEU A 488 7.17 -9.42 24.62
CA LEU A 488 8.07 -10.57 24.79
C LEU A 488 7.96 -11.11 26.21
N GLY A 489 8.13 -12.42 26.37
CA GLY A 489 7.98 -13.08 27.65
C GLY A 489 8.40 -14.52 27.61
N GLY A 490 8.35 -15.16 28.75
CA GLY A 490 8.76 -16.54 28.90
C GLY A 490 8.22 -17.17 30.17
N THR A 491 8.43 -18.49 30.26
CA THR A 491 8.03 -19.29 31.40
C THR A 491 8.99 -20.45 31.55
N LEU A 492 9.43 -20.72 32.77
CA LEU A 492 10.24 -21.88 33.12
C LEU A 492 9.40 -23.16 33.00
N GLU A 493 9.95 -24.15 32.30
CA GLU A 493 9.23 -25.39 31.91
C GLU A 493 8.74 -26.20 33.11
N ASN A 494 9.56 -26.32 34.16
CA ASN A 494 9.25 -27.07 35.38
C ASN A 494 8.02 -26.54 36.14
N TYR A 495 7.48 -25.39 35.75
CA TYR A 495 6.35 -24.73 36.43
C TYR A 495 5.07 -24.67 35.58
N PHE A 496 5.03 -25.30 34.41
CA PHE A 496 3.87 -25.27 33.50
C PHE A 496 2.58 -25.82 34.13
N ASP A 497 2.71 -26.79 35.03
CA ASP A 497 1.56 -27.42 35.69
C ASP A 497 0.84 -26.50 36.66
N PHE A 498 1.52 -25.45 37.14
CA PHE A 498 0.93 -24.41 37.99
C PHE A 498 0.16 -23.34 37.22
N ARG A 499 0.13 -23.41 35.87
CA ARG A 499 -0.56 -22.47 34.98
C ARG A 499 -0.15 -21.00 35.14
N PRO A 500 1.16 -20.68 35.19
CA PRO A 500 1.61 -19.31 35.43
C PRO A 500 1.27 -18.34 34.28
N ASN A 501 1.14 -18.82 33.04
CA ASN A 501 0.81 -17.98 31.89
C ASN A 501 -0.63 -17.46 31.92
N ASP A 502 -1.61 -18.33 32.20
CA ASP A 502 -3.00 -17.91 32.37
C ASP A 502 -3.14 -16.91 33.53
N PHE A 503 -2.44 -17.18 34.63
CA PHE A 503 -2.37 -16.29 35.78
C PHE A 503 -1.78 -14.92 35.40
N LEU A 504 -0.63 -14.91 34.72
CA LEU A 504 0.04 -13.70 34.23
C LEU A 504 -0.91 -12.84 33.39
N LYS A 505 -1.56 -13.42 32.38
CA LYS A 505 -2.45 -12.66 31.49
C LYS A 505 -3.61 -12.02 32.25
N MET A 506 -4.20 -12.74 33.20
CA MET A 506 -5.30 -12.20 33.99
C MET A 506 -4.86 -11.09 34.94
N GLU A 507 -3.70 -11.23 35.58
CA GLU A 507 -3.12 -10.18 36.43
C GLU A 507 -2.73 -8.94 35.61
N ALA A 508 -2.22 -9.12 34.39
CA ALA A 508 -1.98 -8.02 33.46
C ALA A 508 -3.29 -7.30 33.07
N ILE A 509 -4.38 -8.03 32.82
CA ILE A 509 -5.70 -7.43 32.53
C ILE A 509 -6.21 -6.62 33.72
N LYS A 510 -6.10 -7.16 34.95
CA LYS A 510 -6.49 -6.44 36.17
C LYS A 510 -5.69 -5.16 36.37
N TRP A 511 -4.37 -5.23 36.16
CA TRP A 511 -3.50 -4.05 36.21
C TRP A 511 -3.87 -3.04 35.13
N GLY A 512 -4.13 -3.49 33.90
CA GLY A 512 -4.58 -2.64 32.80
C GLY A 512 -5.85 -1.89 33.13
N ARG A 513 -6.86 -2.59 33.66
CA ARG A 513 -8.13 -1.99 34.13
C ARG A 513 -7.89 -0.92 35.18
N LYS A 514 -7.09 -1.24 36.21
CA LYS A 514 -6.78 -0.29 37.31
C LYS A 514 -6.10 0.98 36.81
N ASN A 515 -5.34 0.88 35.71
CA ASN A 515 -4.59 1.99 35.13
C ASN A 515 -5.26 2.58 33.87
N GLY A 516 -6.54 2.27 33.62
CA GLY A 516 -7.33 2.92 32.56
C GLY A 516 -7.07 2.43 31.13
N TYR A 517 -6.41 1.29 30.95
CA TYR A 517 -6.25 0.68 29.63
C TYR A 517 -7.54 -0.01 29.20
N ALA A 518 -7.96 0.25 27.96
CA ALA A 518 -9.19 -0.28 27.36
C ALA A 518 -8.94 -1.53 26.50
N ASN A 519 -7.72 -1.74 26.03
CA ASN A 519 -7.38 -2.83 25.11
C ASN A 519 -6.13 -3.60 25.56
N TYR A 520 -6.13 -4.91 25.31
CA TYR A 520 -4.94 -5.76 25.43
C TYR A 520 -4.75 -6.59 24.16
N ILE A 521 -3.66 -6.33 23.44
CA ILE A 521 -3.29 -7.05 22.22
C ILE A 521 -2.31 -8.16 22.61
N LEU A 522 -2.77 -9.41 22.52
CA LEU A 522 -1.95 -10.59 22.81
C LEU A 522 -1.08 -11.04 21.63
N GLY A 523 -1.25 -10.39 20.47
CA GLY A 523 -0.62 -10.79 19.21
C GLY A 523 -1.26 -12.05 18.61
N GLY A 524 -0.61 -12.61 17.61
CA GLY A 524 -1.10 -13.77 16.84
C GLY A 524 -0.41 -15.08 17.18
N GLY A 525 -0.71 -16.11 16.38
CA GLY A 525 0.02 -17.38 16.36
C GLY A 525 1.30 -17.29 15.51
N ARG A 526 1.97 -18.44 15.32
CA ARG A 526 2.99 -18.64 14.28
C ARG A 526 2.35 -18.71 12.89
N SER A 527 1.11 -19.20 12.83
CA SER A 527 0.22 -19.15 11.67
C SER A 527 -1.20 -18.88 12.15
N ASN A 528 -2.09 -18.50 11.21
CA ASN A 528 -3.50 -18.30 11.56
C ASN A 528 -4.10 -19.59 12.13
N ASP A 529 -4.89 -19.45 13.19
CA ASP A 529 -5.65 -20.53 13.83
C ASP A 529 -4.81 -21.67 14.46
N ASP A 530 -3.52 -21.45 14.71
CA ASP A 530 -2.67 -22.41 15.41
C ASP A 530 -2.97 -22.50 16.93
N SER A 531 -2.29 -23.41 17.63
CA SER A 531 -2.51 -23.63 19.07
C SER A 531 -2.17 -22.41 19.92
N LEU A 532 -1.18 -21.61 19.53
CA LEU A 532 -0.77 -20.40 20.25
C LEU A 532 -1.83 -19.30 20.10
N TYR A 533 -2.36 -19.13 18.89
CA TYR A 533 -3.48 -18.25 18.61
C TYR A 533 -4.72 -18.68 19.40
N ARG A 534 -5.11 -19.95 19.35
CA ARG A 534 -6.28 -20.45 20.11
C ARG A 534 -6.13 -20.25 21.62
N TYR A 535 -4.92 -20.44 22.14
CA TYR A 535 -4.62 -20.13 23.54
C TYR A 535 -4.89 -18.65 23.86
N LYS A 536 -4.33 -17.72 23.07
CA LYS A 536 -4.57 -16.28 23.24
C LYS A 536 -6.05 -15.91 23.08
N LYS A 537 -6.73 -16.50 22.10
CA LYS A 537 -8.15 -16.27 21.83
C LYS A 537 -9.04 -16.72 22.98
N SER A 538 -8.61 -17.71 23.77
CA SER A 538 -9.36 -18.20 24.93
C SER A 538 -9.55 -17.17 26.06
N PHE A 539 -8.76 -16.09 26.08
CA PHE A 539 -8.94 -14.94 26.97
C PHE A 539 -9.99 -13.95 26.46
N PHE A 540 -10.20 -13.89 25.14
CA PHE A 540 -11.09 -12.93 24.49
C PHE A 540 -11.94 -13.61 23.39
N PRO A 541 -12.71 -14.66 23.72
CA PRO A 541 -13.36 -15.52 22.72
C PRO A 541 -14.43 -14.79 21.91
N LYS A 542 -15.05 -13.74 22.48
CA LYS A 542 -16.13 -12.96 21.85
C LYS A 542 -15.64 -11.69 21.14
N ASN A 543 -14.39 -11.29 21.35
CA ASN A 543 -13.85 -10.07 20.72
C ASN A 543 -13.39 -10.36 19.30
N ASN A 544 -13.58 -9.40 18.39
CA ASN A 544 -13.04 -9.50 17.04
C ASN A 544 -11.52 -9.36 17.04
N ASP A 545 -10.84 -10.15 16.21
CA ASP A 545 -9.40 -10.00 16.00
C ASP A 545 -9.09 -8.75 15.19
N VAL A 546 -7.83 -8.32 15.28
CA VAL A 546 -7.29 -7.28 14.42
C VAL A 546 -6.28 -7.90 13.47
N ILE A 547 -6.43 -7.63 12.18
CA ILE A 547 -5.54 -8.19 11.16
C ILE A 547 -4.24 -7.39 11.16
N TYR A 548 -3.12 -8.09 11.32
CA TYR A 548 -1.79 -7.55 11.09
C TYR A 548 -1.43 -7.62 9.62
N TYR A 549 -1.07 -6.48 9.05
CA TYR A 549 -0.70 -6.36 7.65
C TYR A 549 0.80 -6.13 7.47
N THR A 550 1.35 -6.72 6.42
CA THR A 550 2.67 -6.38 5.89
C THR A 550 2.53 -5.80 4.49
N GLY A 551 3.44 -4.89 4.14
CA GLY A 551 3.58 -4.33 2.81
C GLY A 551 4.77 -4.93 2.10
N ARG A 552 4.60 -5.32 0.83
CA ARG A 552 5.65 -5.90 -0.01
C ARG A 552 5.68 -5.20 -1.36
N LYS A 553 6.82 -4.64 -1.72
CA LYS A 553 6.95 -3.83 -2.93
C LYS A 553 8.28 -4.10 -3.62
N ILE A 554 8.21 -4.35 -4.93
CA ILE A 554 9.36 -4.42 -5.83
C ILE A 554 9.42 -3.10 -6.58
N ILE A 555 10.56 -2.42 -6.51
CA ILE A 555 10.80 -1.11 -7.13
C ILE A 555 11.35 -1.29 -8.55
N ASN A 556 12.20 -2.31 -8.75
CA ASN A 556 12.78 -2.64 -10.04
C ASN A 556 12.75 -4.17 -10.24
N GLU A 557 11.82 -4.63 -11.08
CA GLU A 557 11.58 -6.07 -11.32
C GLU A 557 12.78 -6.74 -12.00
N VAL A 558 13.39 -6.08 -12.99
CA VAL A 558 14.54 -6.63 -13.72
C VAL A 558 15.73 -6.87 -12.79
N VAL A 559 16.02 -5.92 -11.90
CA VAL A 559 17.10 -6.07 -10.92
C VAL A 559 16.72 -7.12 -9.86
N TYR A 560 15.46 -7.14 -9.41
CA TYR A 560 14.98 -8.15 -8.47
C TYR A 560 15.15 -9.58 -9.00
N GLU A 561 14.79 -9.84 -10.26
CA GLU A 561 14.95 -11.15 -10.89
C GLU A 561 16.43 -11.55 -11.01
N LYS A 562 17.30 -10.59 -11.38
CA LYS A 562 18.76 -10.81 -11.45
C LYS A 562 19.35 -11.16 -10.08
N LEU A 563 18.99 -10.40 -9.04
CA LEU A 563 19.44 -10.66 -7.67
C LEU A 563 18.94 -11.99 -7.14
N THR A 564 17.69 -12.34 -7.43
CA THR A 564 17.10 -13.62 -7.00
C THR A 564 17.71 -14.81 -7.73
N THR A 565 17.98 -14.68 -9.03
CA THR A 565 18.72 -15.67 -9.82
C THR A 565 20.12 -15.89 -9.25
N LEU A 566 20.82 -14.80 -8.91
CA LEU A 566 22.16 -14.86 -8.30
C LEU A 566 22.13 -15.55 -6.93
N ALA A 567 21.15 -15.23 -6.08
CA ALA A 567 21.01 -15.82 -4.76
C ALA A 567 20.68 -17.33 -4.81
N ARG A 568 19.78 -17.74 -5.69
CA ARG A 568 19.26 -19.12 -5.74
C ARG A 568 20.07 -20.07 -6.64
N LYS A 569 21.04 -19.56 -7.41
CA LYS A 569 21.89 -20.33 -8.34
C LYS A 569 21.12 -21.05 -9.46
N TYR A 570 19.91 -20.61 -9.78
CA TYR A 570 19.14 -21.03 -10.95
C TYR A 570 18.30 -19.86 -11.47
N ALA A 571 17.92 -19.91 -12.74
CA ALA A 571 17.15 -18.85 -13.39
C ALA A 571 15.80 -18.63 -12.69
N TYR A 572 15.60 -17.44 -12.15
CA TYR A 572 14.35 -17.04 -11.52
C TYR A 572 13.61 -16.04 -12.40
N LYS A 573 12.30 -16.27 -12.56
CA LYS A 573 11.36 -15.34 -13.19
C LYS A 573 10.28 -14.98 -12.20
N LEU A 574 9.95 -13.70 -12.08
CA LEU A 574 9.04 -13.19 -11.08
C LEU A 574 7.64 -13.80 -11.24
N ASN A 575 7.15 -14.37 -10.15
CA ASN A 575 5.77 -14.81 -10.02
C ASN A 575 5.07 -14.01 -8.92
N LYS A 576 3.86 -13.53 -9.19
CA LYS A 576 3.06 -12.79 -8.19
C LYS A 576 2.78 -13.62 -6.94
N LYS A 577 2.68 -14.95 -7.05
CA LYS A 577 2.50 -15.84 -5.89
C LYS A 577 3.67 -15.74 -4.91
N ASP A 578 4.90 -15.67 -5.40
CA ASP A 578 6.11 -15.62 -4.56
C ASP A 578 6.16 -14.32 -3.73
N ILE A 579 5.58 -13.23 -4.26
CA ILE A 579 5.46 -11.96 -3.53
C ILE A 579 4.44 -12.07 -2.40
N VAL A 580 3.35 -12.82 -2.57
CA VAL A 580 2.23 -12.86 -1.62
C VAL A 580 2.40 -13.97 -0.57
N GLU A 581 2.88 -15.14 -0.99
CA GLU A 581 2.83 -16.38 -0.22
C GLU A 581 4.19 -16.79 0.38
N ASP A 582 5.32 -16.37 -0.23
CA ASP A 582 6.67 -16.78 0.22
C ASP A 582 7.35 -15.69 1.07
N PHE A 583 8.56 -15.99 1.56
CA PHE A 583 9.46 -15.05 2.20
C PHE A 583 9.82 -13.90 1.26
N PHE A 584 9.83 -12.66 1.78
CA PHE A 584 10.11 -11.47 1.00
C PHE A 584 11.15 -10.57 1.70
N PRO A 585 12.14 -10.04 0.96
CA PRO A 585 12.45 -10.32 -0.44
C PRO A 585 13.11 -11.70 -0.63
N LEU A 586 12.82 -12.36 -1.75
CA LEU A 586 13.18 -13.77 -1.94
C LEU A 586 14.68 -14.02 -2.05
N TYR A 587 15.45 -13.05 -2.58
CA TYR A 587 16.91 -13.16 -2.67
C TYR A 587 17.60 -13.21 -1.30
N ARG A 588 16.92 -12.84 -0.20
CA ARG A 588 17.42 -13.00 1.18
C ARG A 588 17.02 -14.32 1.83
N LYS A 589 16.20 -15.15 1.20
CA LYS A 589 15.83 -16.47 1.71
C LYS A 589 17.03 -17.42 1.74
N ALA A 590 17.86 -17.38 0.70
CA ALA A 590 19.05 -18.22 0.58
C ALA A 590 20.13 -17.95 1.65
N GLU A 591 20.18 -16.74 2.22
CA GLU A 591 21.08 -16.41 3.34
C GLU A 591 20.64 -17.06 4.67
N LYS A 592 19.37 -17.49 4.79
CA LYS A 592 18.84 -18.11 6.02
C LYS A 592 18.90 -19.64 6.04
N GLU A 593 19.10 -20.25 4.88
CA GLU A 593 19.18 -21.71 4.71
C GLU A 593 20.64 -22.22 4.69
N GLN A 594 21.61 -21.32 4.79
CA GLN A 594 23.04 -21.57 5.05
C GLN A 594 23.34 -21.28 6.52
#